data_AF-A0A944NVE6-F1
#
_entry.id   AF-A0A944NVE6-F1
#
_cell.length_a   1.000
_cell.length_b   1.000
_cell.length_c   1.000
_cell.angle_alpha   90.00
_cell.angle_beta   90.00
_cell.angle_gamma   90.00
#
_symmetry.space_group_name_H-M   'P 1'
#
loop_
_entity.id
_entity.type
_entity.pdbx_description
1 polymer ?
#
loop_
_entity_poly.entity_id
_entity_poly.type
_entity_poly.pdbx_seq_one_letter_code
_entity_poly.pdbx_strand_id
1 'polypeptide(L)' 'IQVFIQLHLEMDGAMTLHDAHVISDAVEALIHAAYPQAEVLIHADPADIAEERAVFH' A
#
# COMPACT_ATOMS: atom_id res chain seq x y z
N ILE A 1 1.46 21.73 5.07
CA ILE A 1 0.55 20.92 4.23
C ILE A 1 0.71 19.50 4.73
N GLN A 2 -0.36 18.84 5.14
CA GLN A 2 -0.31 17.43 5.52
C GLN A 2 -0.52 16.61 4.26
N VAL A 3 0.45 15.74 3.93
CA VAL A 3 0.40 14.90 2.73
C VAL A 3 -0.29 13.60 3.13
N PHE A 4 -1.31 13.19 2.38
CA PHE A 4 -1.95 11.90 2.55
C PHE A 4 -1.69 11.06 1.31
N ILE A 5 -1.18 9.84 1.50
CA ILE A 5 -0.84 8.91 0.42
C ILE A 5 -1.64 7.64 0.65
N GLN A 6 -2.63 7.41 -0.20
CA GLN A 6 -3.37 6.15 -0.25
C GLN A 6 -2.91 5.37 -1.48
N LEU A 7 -2.57 4.10 -1.31
CA LEU A 7 -2.16 3.21 -2.40
C LEU A 7 -2.69 1.79 -2.26
N HIS A 8 -2.72 1.12 -3.40
CA HIS A 8 -2.94 -0.32 -3.53
C HIS A 8 -1.61 -0.96 -3.91
N LEU A 9 -1.17 -1.94 -3.12
CA LEU A 9 0.01 -2.75 -3.35
C LEU A 9 -0.42 -4.12 -3.84
N GLU A 10 -0.25 -4.38 -5.13
CA GLU A 10 -0.64 -5.66 -5.74
C GLU A 10 0.42 -6.73 -5.51
N MET A 11 0.00 -7.89 -5.01
CA MET A 11 0.87 -8.99 -4.57
C MET A 11 0.31 -10.34 -5.02
N ASP A 12 1.08 -11.42 -4.83
CA ASP A 12 0.57 -12.77 -5.03
C ASP A 12 -0.58 -13.06 -4.03
N GLY A 13 -1.78 -13.40 -4.51
CA GLY A 13 -2.93 -13.70 -3.67
C GLY A 13 -2.78 -14.95 -2.79
N ALA A 14 -1.80 -15.81 -3.06
CA ALA A 14 -1.44 -16.93 -2.18
C ALA A 14 -0.43 -16.55 -1.08
N MET A 15 0.08 -15.31 -1.07
CA MET A 15 1.00 -14.82 -0.04
C MET A 15 0.35 -14.86 1.34
N THR A 16 1.14 -15.19 2.37
CA THR A 16 0.62 -15.14 3.74
C THR A 16 0.38 -13.70 4.17
N LEU A 17 -0.62 -13.47 5.02
CA LEU A 17 -0.89 -12.15 5.56
C LEU A 17 0.33 -11.54 6.27
N HIS A 18 1.14 -12.38 6.92
CA HIS A 18 2.38 -11.96 7.56
C HIS A 18 3.39 -11.40 6.55
N ASP A 19 3.61 -12.10 5.43
CA ASP A 19 4.59 -11.67 4.43
C ASP A 19 4.11 -10.41 3.70
N ALA A 20 2.80 -10.31 3.44
CA ALA A 20 2.20 -9.09 2.90
C ALA A 20 2.40 -7.89 3.85
N HIS A 21 2.24 -8.09 5.16
CA HIS A 21 2.50 -7.06 6.17
C HIS A 21 3.97 -6.62 6.19
N VAL A 22 4.92 -7.56 6.18
CA VAL A 22 6.36 -7.25 6.16
C VAL A 22 6.73 -6.39 4.94
N ILE A 23 6.17 -6.69 3.77
CA ILE A 23 6.42 -5.90 2.56
C ILE A 23 5.73 -4.54 2.66
N SER A 24 4.52 -4.48 3.21
CA SER A 24 3.79 -3.21 3.40
C SER A 24 4.55 -2.25 4.33
N ASP A 25 5.11 -2.74 5.44
CA ASP A 25 5.96 -1.97 6.36
C ASP A 25 7.20 -1.43 5.66
N ALA A 26 7.83 -2.24 4.80
CA ALA A 26 8.99 -1.81 4.03
C ALA A 26 8.65 -0.69 3.03
N VAL A 27 7.48 -0.80 2.37
CA VAL A 27 6.98 0.24 1.46
C VAL A 27 6.64 1.52 2.23
N GLU A 28 5.95 1.43 3.35
CA GLU A 28 5.63 2.57 4.22
C GLU A 28 6.90 3.28 4.69
N ALA A 29 7.92 2.54 5.12
CA ALA A 29 9.20 3.11 5.53
C ALA A 29 9.91 3.87 4.39
N LEU A 30 9.86 3.36 3.16
CA LEU A 30 10.40 4.04 1.98
C LEU A 30 9.61 5.31 1.65
N ILE A 31 8.28 5.27 1.77
CA ILE A 31 7.42 6.45 1.59
C ILE A 31 7.75 7.51 2.64
N HIS A 32 7.87 7.13 3.92
CA HIS A 32 8.23 8.08 4.98
C HIS A 32 9.64 8.65 4.82
N ALA A 33 10.60 7.88 4.31
CA ALA A 33 11.93 8.40 4.00
C ALA A 33 11.88 9.50 2.92
N ALA A 34 10.99 9.37 1.94
CA ALA A 34 10.77 10.38 0.90
C ALA A 34 9.85 11.53 1.34
N TYR A 35 8.85 11.24 2.17
CA TYR A 35 7.83 12.16 2.65
C TYR A 35 7.65 12.03 4.18
N PRO A 36 8.53 12.66 4.98
CA PRO A 36 8.56 12.45 6.44
C PRO A 36 7.28 12.83 7.19
N GLN A 37 6.41 13.63 6.59
CA GLN A 37 5.15 14.10 7.18
C GLN A 37 3.91 13.48 6.53
N ALA A 38 4.08 12.47 5.67
CA ALA A 38 2.96 11.79 5.04
C ALA A 38 2.20 10.94 6.05
N GLU A 39 0.88 10.92 5.93
CA GLU A 39 0.03 9.87 6.48
C GLU A 39 -0.23 8.86 5.35
N VAL A 40 0.05 7.58 5.60
CA VAL A 40 0.04 6.53 4.56
C VAL A 40 -1.04 5.49 4.88
N LEU A 41 -1.85 5.15 3.88
CA LEU A 41 -2.81 4.05 3.94
C LEU A 41 -2.51 3.08 2.80
N ILE A 42 -2.19 1.82 3.14
CA ILE A 42 -1.86 0.77 2.17
C ILE A 42 -2.95 -0.29 2.19
N HIS A 43 -3.53 -0.53 1.02
CA HIS A 43 -4.31 -1.74 0.73
C HIS A 43 -3.38 -2.77 0.09
N ALA A 44 -3.25 -3.95 0.69
CA ALA A 44 -2.47 -5.05 0.13
C ALA A 44 -3.43 -6.00 -0.59
N ASP A 45 -3.41 -5.97 -1.92
CA ASP A 45 -4.43 -6.60 -2.75
C ASP A 45 -3.83 -7.76 -3.57
N PRO A 46 -4.59 -8.85 -3.77
CA PRO A 46 -4.19 -9.93 -4.65
C PRO A 46 -4.24 -9.49 -6.12
N ALA A 47 -3.11 -9.59 -6.83
CA ALA A 47 -2.97 -9.19 -8.23
C ALA A 47 -3.82 -10.02 -9.20
N ASP A 48 -4.25 -11.21 -8.78
CA ASP A 48 -5.07 -12.15 -9.53
C ASP A 48 -6.58 -11.85 -9.45
N ILE A 49 -7.00 -10.86 -8.66
CA ILE A 49 -8.39 -10.42 -8.57
C ILE A 49 -8.54 -9.06 -9.26
N ALA A 50 -9.44 -8.99 -10.23
CA ALA A 50 -9.83 -7.72 -10.85
C ALA A 50 -10.71 -6.93 -9.88
N GLU A 51 -10.15 -5.91 -9.22
CA GLU A 51 -10.90 -4.98 -8.38
C GLU A 51 -11.38 -3.75 -9.16
N GLU A 52 -12.60 -3.29 -8.85
CA GLU A 52 -13.12 -2.02 -9.35
C GLU A 52 -12.43 -0.87 -8.59
N ARG A 53 -11.42 -0.25 -9.22
CA ARG A 53 -10.63 0.81 -8.60
C ARG A 53 -11.43 2.11 -8.54
N ALA A 54 -11.70 2.59 -7.33
CA ALA A 54 -12.26 3.92 -7.14
C ALA A 54 -11.25 4.98 -7.60
N VAL A 55 -11.64 5.80 -8.59
CA VAL A 55 -10.84 6.94 -9.04
C VAL A 55 -11.18 8.13 -8.14
N PHE A 56 -10.26 8.48 -7.24
CA PHE A 56 -10.39 9.67 -6.40
C PHE A 56 -9.86 10.89 -7.18
N HIS A 57 -10.71 11.90 -7.38
CA HIS A 57 -10.38 13.19 -8.03
C HIS A 57 -9.81 14.20 -7.03
#